data_AF-A0A9J7IQB5-F1
#
_entry.id   AF-A0A9J7IQB5-F1
#
_cell.length_a   1.000
_cell.length_b   1.000
_cell.length_c   1.000
_cell.angle_alpha   90.00
_cell.angle_beta   90.00
_cell.angle_gamma   90.00
#
_symmetry.space_group_name_H-M   'P 1'
#
loop_
_entity.id
_entity.type
_entity.pdbx_description
1 polymer ?
#
loop_
_entity_poly.entity_id
_entity_poly.type
_entity_poly.pdbx_seq_one_letter_code
_entity_poly.pdbx_strand_id
1 'polypeptide(L)'
;MDVIRKQDAAIKDNSIETIATCSPLYDKLYKILVNCPPRKATVAFNFLSALLYEDLADNQKRNSIVVYARNLIRSSGCLAAICDLFTSCMMDQEAWRALCRCLAESCRGTEANQSYCTHLVPICIQRCNHRNIELLMVLQSLLQNHSRNIALFVECNGMALFQREFLQHDICLQLLATIVQSSTVAAKLIVNTDIGQQLRSFLQRYGPPSQLGQWSTIILYHISRVEENFSCNVAKRNVHDTTCLIQPIP
;
A
#
# COMPACT_ATOMS: atom_id res chain seq x y z
N MET A 1 -43.36 -13.74 -6.57
CA MET A 1 -42.26 -14.64 -6.96
C MET A 1 -40.87 -14.07 -6.62
N ASP A 2 -40.77 -13.02 -5.80
CA ASP A 2 -39.47 -12.36 -5.49
C ASP A 2 -38.91 -12.65 -4.08
N VAL A 3 -39.61 -13.45 -3.28
CA VAL A 3 -39.17 -13.80 -1.92
C VAL A 3 -38.23 -15.01 -1.91
N ILE A 4 -38.39 -15.93 -2.87
CA ILE A 4 -37.59 -17.16 -2.96
C ILE A 4 -36.17 -16.88 -3.53
N ARG A 5 -36.03 -15.92 -4.45
CA ARG A 5 -34.72 -15.55 -5.04
C ARG A 5 -33.78 -14.80 -4.07
N LYS A 6 -34.31 -14.11 -3.04
CA LYS A 6 -33.48 -13.45 -2.03
C LYS A 6 -32.94 -14.43 -0.98
N GLN A 7 -33.65 -15.53 -0.72
CA GLN A 7 -33.20 -16.58 0.20
C GLN A 7 -32.07 -17.43 -0.40
N ASP A 8 -32.13 -17.74 -1.70
CA ASP A 8 -31.06 -18.49 -2.38
C ASP A 8 -29.74 -17.70 -2.54
N ALA A 9 -29.81 -16.36 -2.59
CA ALA A 9 -28.63 -15.50 -2.60
C ALA A 9 -27.95 -15.42 -1.22
N ALA A 10 -28.75 -15.28 -0.15
CA ALA A 10 -28.25 -15.21 1.22
C ALA A 10 -27.70 -16.56 1.74
N ILE A 11 -28.27 -17.69 1.29
CA ILE A 11 -27.79 -19.03 1.65
C ILE A 11 -26.48 -19.36 0.92
N LYS A 12 -26.27 -18.86 -0.30
CA LYS A 12 -24.98 -18.99 -1.00
C LYS A 12 -23.87 -18.17 -0.33
N ASP A 13 -24.14 -16.93 0.09
CA ASP A 13 -23.13 -16.08 0.75
C ASP A 13 -22.65 -16.67 2.08
N ASN A 14 -23.58 -17.11 2.93
CA ASN A 14 -23.23 -17.75 4.21
C ASN A 14 -22.49 -19.08 4.02
N SER A 15 -22.80 -19.85 2.97
CA SER A 15 -22.09 -21.11 2.71
C SER A 15 -20.64 -20.90 2.24
N ILE A 16 -20.36 -19.82 1.50
CA ILE A 16 -19.01 -19.48 1.02
C ILE A 16 -18.15 -18.96 2.18
N GLU A 17 -18.74 -18.19 3.12
CA GLU A 17 -18.05 -17.83 4.37
C GLU A 17 -17.82 -19.05 5.28
N THR A 18 -18.75 -20.00 5.32
CA THR A 18 -18.64 -21.18 6.20
C THR A 18 -17.65 -22.23 5.67
N ILE A 19 -17.41 -22.32 4.37
CA ILE A 19 -16.41 -23.23 3.76
C ILE A 19 -14.96 -22.73 3.99
N ALA A 20 -14.77 -21.46 4.37
CA ALA A 20 -13.47 -20.80 4.48
C ALA A 20 -12.90 -20.70 5.91
N THR A 21 -13.42 -21.48 6.87
CA THR A 21 -13.00 -21.41 8.29
C THR A 21 -12.04 -22.50 8.73
N CYS A 22 -11.84 -23.57 7.96
CA CYS A 22 -11.00 -24.68 8.39
C CYS A 22 -10.20 -25.26 7.22
N SER A 23 -9.07 -24.62 6.91
CA SER A 23 -8.05 -25.25 6.09
C SER A 23 -6.97 -25.79 7.03
N PRO A 24 -6.79 -27.12 7.14
CA PRO A 24 -5.79 -27.73 8.01
C PRO A 24 -4.36 -27.24 7.75
N LEU A 25 -4.11 -26.71 6.55
CA LEU A 25 -2.87 -26.05 6.20
C LEU A 25 -2.66 -24.77 7.02
N TYR A 26 -3.66 -23.88 7.05
CA TYR A 26 -3.57 -22.61 7.76
C TYR A 26 -3.56 -22.80 9.28
N ASP A 27 -4.24 -23.82 9.81
CA ASP A 27 -4.15 -24.15 11.25
C ASP A 27 -2.73 -24.58 11.65
N LYS A 28 -2.06 -25.35 10.79
CA LYS A 28 -0.66 -25.75 11.01
C LYS A 28 0.28 -24.56 10.89
N LEU A 29 0.05 -23.68 9.92
CA LEU A 29 0.84 -22.46 9.75
C LEU A 29 0.66 -21.55 10.97
N TYR A 30 -0.57 -21.32 11.42
CA TYR A 30 -0.87 -20.55 12.64
C TYR A 30 -0.11 -21.09 13.85
N LYS A 31 -0.13 -22.41 14.08
CA LYS A 31 0.65 -23.05 15.16
C LYS A 31 2.16 -22.83 15.03
N ILE A 32 2.72 -22.81 13.82
CA ILE A 32 4.14 -22.50 13.60
C ILE A 32 4.41 -21.03 13.94
N LEU A 33 3.54 -20.12 13.49
CA LEU A 33 3.69 -18.68 13.68
C LEU A 33 3.61 -18.30 15.16
N VAL A 34 2.62 -18.79 15.90
CA VAL A 34 2.45 -18.48 17.33
C VAL A 34 3.60 -19.01 18.19
N ASN A 35 4.12 -20.20 17.89
CA ASN A 35 5.27 -20.76 18.62
C ASN A 35 6.62 -20.16 18.18
N CYS A 36 6.63 -19.46 17.04
CA CYS A 36 7.77 -18.78 16.42
C CYS A 36 9.16 -19.49 16.52
N PRO A 37 9.31 -20.75 16.10
CA PRO A 37 10.64 -21.34 15.97
C PRO A 37 11.36 -20.65 14.80
N PRO A 38 12.50 -19.94 14.98
CA PRO A 38 13.02 -18.99 13.99
C PRO A 38 13.12 -19.55 12.55
N ARG A 39 13.76 -20.72 12.38
CA ARG A 39 13.88 -21.37 11.06
C ARG A 39 12.54 -21.79 10.45
N LYS A 40 11.59 -22.25 11.28
CA LYS A 40 10.27 -22.70 10.80
C LYS A 40 9.38 -21.51 10.45
N ALA A 41 9.50 -20.40 11.20
CA ALA A 41 8.81 -19.16 10.90
C ALA A 41 9.25 -18.59 9.56
N THR A 42 10.56 -18.52 9.28
CA THR A 42 11.08 -18.10 7.96
C THR A 42 10.53 -18.94 6.81
N VAL A 43 10.51 -20.27 6.96
CA VAL A 43 9.92 -21.17 5.95
C VAL A 43 8.42 -20.92 5.77
N ALA A 44 7.68 -20.72 6.87
CA ALA A 44 6.26 -20.42 6.81
C ALA A 44 5.98 -19.09 6.11
N PHE A 45 6.74 -18.03 6.41
CA PHE A 45 6.62 -16.73 5.73
C PHE A 45 6.90 -16.83 4.23
N ASN A 46 7.95 -17.54 3.83
CA ASN A 46 8.29 -17.73 2.43
C ASN A 46 7.22 -18.56 1.69
N PHE A 47 6.73 -19.62 2.33
CA PHE A 47 5.64 -20.43 1.79
C PHE A 47 4.37 -19.60 1.57
N LEU A 48 3.96 -18.82 2.58
CA LEU A 48 2.81 -17.92 2.48
C LEU A 48 3.03 -16.85 1.41
N SER A 49 4.21 -16.24 1.36
CA SER A 49 4.54 -15.25 0.31
C SER A 49 4.39 -15.85 -1.08
N ALA A 50 4.87 -17.07 -1.31
CA ALA A 50 4.75 -17.76 -2.60
C ALA A 50 3.29 -18.09 -2.96
N LEU A 51 2.46 -18.43 -1.98
CA LEU A 51 1.03 -18.69 -2.17
C LEU A 51 0.24 -17.42 -2.51
N LEU A 52 0.67 -16.27 -1.97
CA LEU A 52 -0.01 -14.98 -2.10
C LEU A 52 0.53 -14.11 -3.25
N TYR A 53 1.55 -14.58 -3.96
CA TYR A 53 2.20 -13.86 -5.04
C TYR A 53 1.35 -13.87 -6.32
N GLU A 54 1.15 -12.67 -6.89
CA GLU A 54 0.52 -12.45 -8.19
C GLU A 54 1.57 -12.11 -9.24
N ASP A 55 1.65 -12.92 -10.31
CA ASP A 55 2.35 -12.53 -11.53
C ASP A 55 1.40 -11.72 -12.42
N LEU A 56 1.89 -10.62 -12.99
CA LEU A 56 1.10 -9.79 -13.91
C LEU A 56 0.77 -10.54 -15.22
N ALA A 57 1.52 -11.59 -15.54
CA ALA A 57 1.27 -12.46 -16.69
C ALA A 57 0.26 -13.59 -16.41
N ASP A 58 -0.21 -13.74 -15.16
CA ASP A 58 -1.07 -14.86 -14.77
C ASP A 58 -2.51 -14.73 -15.26
N ASN A 59 -3.15 -15.88 -15.49
CA ASN A 59 -4.55 -15.95 -15.88
C ASN A 59 -5.52 -15.66 -14.72
N GLN A 60 -6.76 -15.31 -15.07
CA GLN A 60 -7.84 -14.93 -14.12
C GLN A 60 -8.11 -15.98 -13.02
N LYS A 61 -7.84 -17.26 -13.28
CA LYS A 61 -8.01 -18.34 -12.31
C LYS A 61 -6.99 -18.25 -11.16
N ARG A 62 -5.73 -17.92 -11.45
CA ARG A 62 -4.70 -17.75 -10.41
C ARG A 62 -4.99 -16.54 -9.52
N ASN A 63 -5.46 -15.44 -10.10
CA ASN A 63 -5.89 -14.26 -9.33
C ASN A 63 -7.02 -14.61 -8.33
N SER A 64 -7.98 -15.44 -8.75
CA SER A 64 -9.06 -15.89 -7.86
C SER A 64 -8.54 -16.75 -6.68
N ILE A 65 -7.52 -17.58 -6.93
CA ILE A 65 -6.87 -18.39 -5.88
C ILE A 65 -6.11 -17.50 -4.89
N VAL A 66 -5.38 -16.50 -5.38
CA VAL A 66 -4.65 -15.57 -4.50
C VAL A 66 -5.61 -14.79 -3.62
N VAL A 67 -6.69 -14.25 -4.17
CA VAL A 67 -7.73 -13.55 -3.38
C VAL A 67 -8.31 -14.47 -2.31
N TYR A 68 -8.62 -15.73 -2.67
CA TYR A 68 -9.08 -16.72 -1.70
C TYR A 68 -8.04 -16.99 -0.59
N ALA A 69 -6.76 -17.14 -0.95
CA ALA A 69 -5.67 -17.36 0.00
C ALA A 69 -5.46 -16.16 0.95
N ARG A 70 -5.61 -14.92 0.44
CA ARG A 70 -5.57 -13.68 1.24
C ARG A 70 -6.76 -13.56 2.19
N ASN A 71 -7.92 -14.11 1.84
CA ASN A 71 -9.04 -14.20 2.79
C ASN A 71 -8.76 -15.26 3.88
N LEU A 72 -8.25 -16.42 3.49
CA LEU A 72 -7.92 -17.50 4.44
C LEU A 72 -6.84 -17.12 5.44
N ILE A 73 -5.81 -16.37 5.04
CA ILE A 73 -4.77 -15.95 5.98
C ILE A 73 -5.35 -15.03 7.08
N ARG A 74 -6.34 -14.21 6.74
CA ARG A 74 -7.05 -13.35 7.71
C ARG A 74 -8.03 -14.17 8.57
N SER A 75 -8.88 -15.00 7.97
CA SER A 75 -9.90 -15.76 8.71
C SER A 75 -9.31 -16.83 9.65
N SER A 76 -8.16 -17.40 9.30
CA SER A 76 -7.45 -18.39 10.12
C SER A 76 -6.65 -17.81 11.29
N GLY A 77 -6.56 -16.48 11.42
CA GLY A 77 -5.72 -15.83 12.43
C GLY A 77 -4.22 -15.83 12.11
N CYS A 78 -3.78 -16.39 10.98
CA CYS A 78 -2.39 -16.31 10.53
C CYS A 78 -1.93 -14.86 10.36
N LEU A 79 -2.78 -13.99 9.79
CA LEU A 79 -2.47 -12.57 9.63
C LEU A 79 -2.31 -11.87 10.98
N ALA A 80 -3.13 -12.22 11.99
CA ALA A 80 -2.99 -11.70 13.34
C ALA A 80 -1.62 -12.08 13.94
N ALA A 81 -1.24 -13.36 13.87
CA ALA A 81 0.05 -13.83 14.35
C ALA A 81 1.23 -13.16 13.62
N ILE A 82 1.11 -12.91 12.31
CA ILE A 82 2.11 -12.17 11.52
C ILE A 82 2.25 -10.73 12.03
N CYS A 83 1.14 -10.03 12.25
CA CYS A 83 1.14 -8.67 12.81
C CYS A 83 1.77 -8.64 14.21
N ASP A 84 1.44 -9.61 15.07
CA ASP A 84 2.00 -9.72 16.41
C ASP A 84 3.51 -9.90 16.34
N LEU A 85 4.00 -10.80 15.50
CA LEU A 85 5.43 -11.01 15.30
C LEU A 85 6.13 -9.75 14.77
N PHE A 86 5.52 -9.07 13.80
CA PHE A 86 6.04 -7.83 13.23
C PHE A 86 6.17 -6.69 14.27
N THR A 87 5.25 -6.64 15.23
CA THR A 87 5.25 -5.59 16.27
C THR A 87 6.13 -5.95 17.47
N SER A 88 6.20 -7.23 17.85
CA SER A 88 6.71 -7.67 19.17
C SER A 88 8.14 -8.17 19.22
N CYS A 89 8.73 -8.68 18.12
CA CYS A 89 10.00 -9.41 18.22
C CYS A 89 11.10 -8.90 17.28
N MET A 90 12.34 -8.94 17.76
CA MET A 90 13.52 -8.84 16.91
C MET A 90 13.81 -10.22 16.35
N MET A 91 13.72 -10.34 15.03
CA MET A 91 14.13 -11.54 14.30
C MET A 91 15.51 -11.33 13.68
N ASP A 92 16.17 -12.42 13.28
CA ASP A 92 17.32 -12.31 12.39
C ASP A 92 16.91 -11.68 11.04
N GLN A 93 17.88 -11.17 10.31
CA GLN A 93 17.62 -10.36 9.11
C GLN A 93 16.91 -11.14 8.00
N GLU A 94 17.14 -12.45 7.90
CA GLU A 94 16.50 -13.29 6.87
C GLU A 94 15.03 -13.50 7.21
N ALA A 95 14.74 -13.87 8.47
CA ALA A 95 13.38 -13.99 8.98
C ALA A 95 12.61 -12.67 8.89
N TRP A 96 13.25 -11.55 9.23
CA TRP A 96 12.65 -10.21 9.13
C TRP A 96 12.24 -9.84 7.70
N ARG A 97 13.12 -10.10 6.72
CA ARG A 97 12.82 -9.88 5.30
C ARG A 97 11.67 -10.75 4.82
N ALA A 98 11.68 -12.02 5.19
CA ALA A 98 10.61 -12.96 4.84
C ALA A 98 9.27 -12.52 5.45
N LEU A 99 9.27 -12.07 6.71
CA LEU A 99 8.11 -11.53 7.40
C LEU A 99 7.55 -10.28 6.69
N CYS A 100 8.40 -9.30 6.37
CA CYS A 100 7.99 -8.08 5.66
C CYS A 100 7.37 -8.41 4.30
N ARG A 101 7.98 -9.32 3.53
CA ARG A 101 7.43 -9.78 2.26
C ARG A 101 6.09 -10.48 2.44
N CYS A 102 5.98 -11.39 3.40
CA CYS A 102 4.74 -12.12 3.68
C CYS A 102 3.60 -11.17 4.04
N LEU A 103 3.87 -10.19 4.89
CA LEU A 103 2.90 -9.17 5.27
C LEU A 103 2.51 -8.30 4.07
N ALA A 104 3.47 -7.90 3.25
CA ALA A 104 3.20 -7.11 2.05
C ALA A 104 2.32 -7.85 1.04
N GLU A 105 2.63 -9.12 0.74
CA GLU A 105 1.79 -9.93 -0.16
C GLU A 105 0.41 -10.25 0.43
N SER A 106 0.29 -10.29 1.76
CA SER A 106 -1.00 -10.45 2.43
C SER A 106 -1.91 -9.23 2.25
N CYS A 107 -1.33 -8.02 2.17
CA CYS A 107 -2.09 -6.77 2.07
C CYS A 107 -2.27 -6.29 0.62
N ARG A 108 -1.37 -6.67 -0.29
CA ARG A 108 -1.34 -6.18 -1.67
C ARG A 108 -2.71 -6.37 -2.35
N GLY A 109 -3.24 -5.28 -2.90
CA GLY A 109 -4.51 -5.27 -3.63
C GLY A 109 -5.76 -5.72 -2.85
N THR A 110 -5.68 -5.85 -1.51
CA THR A 110 -6.75 -6.44 -0.70
C THR A 110 -7.20 -5.49 0.40
N GLU A 111 -8.23 -4.70 0.12
CA GLU A 111 -8.74 -3.63 1.01
C GLU A 111 -9.06 -4.14 2.42
N ALA A 112 -9.68 -5.32 2.53
CA ALA A 112 -10.00 -5.93 3.83
C ALA A 112 -8.76 -6.21 4.69
N ASN A 113 -7.68 -6.69 4.07
CA ASN A 113 -6.42 -6.97 4.78
C ASN A 113 -5.65 -5.67 5.06
N GLN A 114 -5.66 -4.71 4.14
CA GLN A 114 -5.10 -3.38 4.35
C GLN A 114 -5.77 -2.65 5.52
N SER A 115 -7.10 -2.74 5.62
CA SER A 115 -7.90 -2.18 6.72
C SER A 115 -7.61 -2.90 8.05
N TYR A 116 -7.49 -4.22 8.02
CA TYR A 116 -7.11 -5.01 9.21
C TYR A 116 -5.72 -4.60 9.73
N CYS A 117 -4.78 -4.38 8.80
CA CYS A 117 -3.39 -4.02 9.09
C CYS A 117 -3.12 -2.51 9.20
N THR A 118 -4.14 -1.64 9.21
CA THR A 118 -3.97 -0.18 9.24
C THR A 118 -3.09 0.31 10.41
N HIS A 119 -3.17 -0.36 11.57
CA HIS A 119 -2.38 -0.04 12.76
C HIS A 119 -0.86 -0.17 12.54
N LEU A 120 -0.42 -0.86 11.49
CA LEU A 120 1.00 -1.01 11.14
C LEU A 120 1.58 0.20 10.41
N VAL A 121 0.75 1.06 9.80
CA VAL A 121 1.21 2.27 9.09
C VAL A 121 2.12 3.15 9.97
N PRO A 122 1.69 3.61 11.17
CA PRO A 122 2.55 4.41 12.04
C PRO A 122 3.81 3.65 12.50
N ILE A 123 3.71 2.34 12.72
CA ILE A 123 4.84 1.51 13.15
C ILE A 123 5.91 1.44 12.06
N CYS A 124 5.50 1.24 10.80
CA CYS A 124 6.41 1.26 9.68
C CYS A 124 7.10 2.63 9.53
N ILE A 125 6.36 3.73 9.65
CA ILE A 125 6.93 5.09 9.59
C ILE A 125 7.98 5.28 10.69
N GLN A 126 7.66 4.91 11.94
CA GLN A 126 8.53 5.09 13.09
C GLN A 126 9.81 4.23 13.00
N ARG A 127 9.71 3.01 12.46
CA ARG A 127 10.83 2.05 12.43
C ARG A 127 11.64 2.09 11.12
N CYS A 128 11.17 2.81 10.11
CA CYS A 128 11.82 2.90 8.80
C CYS A 128 13.14 3.67 8.89
N ASN A 129 14.23 2.99 8.55
CA ASN A 129 15.58 3.54 8.47
C ASN A 129 16.42 2.70 7.49
N HIS A 130 17.65 3.10 7.20
CA HIS A 130 18.53 2.41 6.24
C HIS A 130 18.80 0.93 6.55
N ARG A 131 18.63 0.50 7.82
CA ARG A 131 18.79 -0.91 8.23
C ARG A 131 17.50 -1.73 8.07
N ASN A 132 16.35 -1.05 7.95
CA ASN A 132 15.01 -1.63 7.89
C ASN A 132 14.26 -1.17 6.63
N ILE A 133 14.95 -1.15 5.49
CA ILE A 133 14.38 -0.62 4.24
C ILE A 133 13.19 -1.44 3.75
N GLU A 134 13.09 -2.70 4.18
CA GLU A 134 12.00 -3.61 3.85
C GLU A 134 10.65 -3.12 4.35
N LEU A 135 10.60 -2.24 5.35
CA LEU A 135 9.37 -1.60 5.81
C LEU A 135 8.67 -0.79 4.72
N LEU A 136 9.41 -0.29 3.72
CA LEU A 136 8.85 0.45 2.60
C LEU A 136 7.95 -0.44 1.73
N MET A 137 8.25 -1.73 1.58
CA MET A 137 7.40 -2.65 0.81
C MET A 137 6.07 -2.93 1.55
N VAL A 138 6.14 -3.03 2.88
CA VAL A 138 4.94 -3.18 3.72
C VAL A 138 4.09 -1.91 3.60
N LEU A 139 4.67 -0.72 3.75
CA LEU A 139 3.98 0.55 3.55
C LEU A 139 3.33 0.64 2.17
N GLN A 140 4.07 0.31 1.11
CA GLN A 140 3.54 0.35 -0.25
C GLN A 140 2.29 -0.53 -0.38
N SER A 141 2.34 -1.77 0.13
CA SER A 141 1.20 -2.68 0.08
C SER A 141 0.00 -2.21 0.91
N LEU A 142 0.23 -1.54 2.05
CA LEU A 142 -0.84 -1.01 2.91
C LEU A 142 -1.51 0.23 2.33
N LEU A 143 -0.77 1.00 1.54
CA LEU A 143 -1.21 2.30 1.02
C LEU A 143 -1.79 2.22 -0.39
N GLN A 144 -1.40 1.23 -1.17
CA GLN A 144 -1.83 1.08 -2.56
C GLN A 144 -3.36 1.12 -2.67
N ASN A 145 -3.87 2.15 -3.38
CA ASN A 145 -5.31 2.40 -3.59
C ASN A 145 -6.16 2.48 -2.31
N HIS A 146 -5.56 2.71 -1.13
CA HIS A 146 -6.27 2.72 0.16
C HIS A 146 -6.26 4.11 0.79
N SER A 147 -7.25 4.93 0.41
CA SER A 147 -7.34 6.36 0.77
C SER A 147 -7.21 6.64 2.27
N ARG A 148 -7.85 5.83 3.12
CA ARG A 148 -7.78 5.96 4.59
C ARG A 148 -6.36 5.72 5.13
N ASN A 149 -5.64 4.76 4.57
CA ASN A 149 -4.28 4.45 5.03
C ASN A 149 -3.31 5.54 4.55
N ILE A 150 -3.55 6.11 3.37
CA ILE A 150 -2.77 7.26 2.87
C ILE A 150 -3.00 8.49 3.74
N ALA A 151 -4.25 8.78 4.14
CA ALA A 151 -4.53 9.87 5.07
C ALA A 151 -3.79 9.67 6.40
N LEU A 152 -3.87 8.48 6.99
CA LEU A 152 -3.14 8.15 8.21
C LEU A 152 -1.62 8.28 8.04
N PHE A 153 -1.07 7.82 6.91
CA PHE A 153 0.35 7.97 6.59
C PHE A 153 0.79 9.44 6.59
N VAL A 154 -0.01 10.31 5.98
CA VAL A 154 0.24 11.77 5.97
C VAL A 154 0.14 12.35 7.38
N GLU A 155 -0.91 12.02 8.13
CA GLU A 155 -1.13 12.47 9.52
C GLU A 155 0.03 12.07 10.45
N CYS A 156 0.59 10.88 10.24
CA CYS A 156 1.75 10.38 10.98
C CYS A 156 3.10 10.91 10.46
N ASN A 157 3.12 11.99 9.68
CA ASN A 157 4.32 12.59 9.10
C ASN A 157 5.15 11.63 8.21
N GLY A 158 4.48 10.71 7.51
CA GLY A 158 5.14 9.74 6.63
C GLY A 158 5.92 10.38 5.47
N MET A 159 5.60 11.61 5.09
CA MET A 159 6.35 12.36 4.06
C MET A 159 7.82 12.59 4.43
N ALA A 160 8.16 12.60 5.72
CA ALA A 160 9.54 12.74 6.20
C ALA A 160 10.45 11.56 5.81
N LEU A 161 9.89 10.44 5.33
CA LEU A 161 10.65 9.30 4.81
C LEU A 161 11.34 9.61 3.46
N PHE A 162 10.83 10.56 2.68
CA PHE A 162 11.31 10.87 1.33
C PHE A 162 12.50 11.85 1.33
N GLN A 163 13.54 11.51 2.10
CA GLN A 163 14.81 12.23 2.08
C GLN A 163 15.65 11.81 0.88
N ARG A 164 16.64 12.63 0.52
CA ARG A 164 17.46 12.43 -0.69
C ARG A 164 18.16 11.08 -0.74
N GLU A 165 18.59 10.58 0.41
CA GLU A 165 19.24 9.28 0.57
C GLU A 165 18.24 8.16 0.29
N PHE A 166 17.04 8.27 0.84
CA PHE A 166 15.96 7.29 0.65
C PHE A 166 15.44 7.28 -0.78
N LEU A 167 15.32 8.43 -1.43
CA LEU A 167 14.84 8.56 -2.81
C LEU A 167 15.80 7.97 -3.85
N GLN A 168 17.00 7.53 -3.46
CA GLN A 168 17.88 6.75 -4.33
C GLN A 168 17.52 5.25 -4.36
N HIS A 169 16.66 4.80 -3.45
CA HIS A 169 16.19 3.42 -3.43
C HIS A 169 14.92 3.26 -4.26
N ASP A 170 14.93 2.25 -5.14
CA ASP A 170 13.82 1.93 -6.03
C ASP A 170 12.48 1.77 -5.28
N ILE A 171 12.47 1.00 -4.19
CA ILE A 171 11.28 0.77 -3.38
C ILE A 171 10.70 2.05 -2.75
N CYS A 172 11.55 3.04 -2.45
CA CYS A 172 11.11 4.32 -1.92
C CYS A 172 10.41 5.15 -3.01
N LEU A 173 10.97 5.14 -4.22
CA LEU A 173 10.35 5.80 -5.38
C LEU A 173 9.04 5.11 -5.79
N GLN A 174 8.99 3.78 -5.71
CA GLN A 174 7.75 3.01 -5.93
C GLN A 174 6.67 3.37 -4.91
N LEU A 175 7.04 3.50 -3.62
CA LEU A 175 6.14 3.97 -2.57
C LEU A 175 5.64 5.39 -2.85
N LEU A 176 6.53 6.30 -3.22
CA LEU A 176 6.17 7.68 -3.55
C LEU A 176 5.21 7.73 -4.75
N ALA A 177 5.50 6.97 -5.81
CA ALA A 177 4.64 6.81 -6.98
C ALA A 177 3.25 6.29 -6.59
N THR A 178 3.20 5.27 -5.73
CA THR A 178 1.96 4.69 -5.21
C THR A 178 1.10 5.75 -4.50
N ILE A 179 1.72 6.59 -3.66
CA ILE A 179 1.03 7.64 -2.91
C ILE A 179 0.50 8.74 -3.84
N VAL A 180 1.30 9.25 -4.78
CA VAL A 180 0.88 10.32 -5.69
C VAL A 180 -0.19 9.87 -6.68
N GLN A 181 -0.15 8.60 -7.09
CA GLN A 181 -1.18 8.01 -7.96
C GLN A 181 -2.50 7.77 -7.22
N SER A 182 -2.41 7.37 -5.95
CA SER A 182 -3.60 6.99 -5.16
C SER A 182 -4.26 8.18 -4.46
N SER A 183 -3.58 9.32 -4.29
CA SER A 183 -4.13 10.47 -3.56
C SER A 183 -3.68 11.82 -4.13
N THR A 184 -4.65 12.58 -4.65
CA THR A 184 -4.42 13.97 -5.11
C THR A 184 -4.05 14.91 -3.96
N VAL A 185 -4.51 14.63 -2.74
CA VAL A 185 -4.16 15.42 -1.55
C VAL A 185 -2.69 15.22 -1.21
N ALA A 186 -2.22 13.97 -1.21
CA ALA A 186 -0.82 13.66 -0.96
C ALA A 186 0.09 14.25 -2.06
N ALA A 187 -0.34 14.17 -3.32
CA ALA A 187 0.38 14.81 -4.43
C ALA A 187 0.53 16.33 -4.25
N LYS A 188 -0.51 17.03 -3.76
CA LYS A 188 -0.44 18.48 -3.45
C LYS A 188 0.54 18.79 -2.33
N LEU A 189 0.62 17.93 -1.31
CA LEU A 189 1.57 18.14 -0.22
C LEU A 189 3.02 18.09 -0.74
N ILE A 190 3.30 17.18 -1.67
CA ILE A 190 4.64 17.03 -2.27
C ILE A 190 5.07 18.27 -3.07
N VAL A 191 4.13 18.99 -3.70
CA VAL A 191 4.43 20.27 -4.39
C VAL A 191 5.09 21.28 -3.45
N ASN A 192 4.71 21.25 -2.17
CA ASN A 192 5.23 22.18 -1.16
C ASN A 192 6.49 21.66 -0.44
N THR A 193 7.10 20.59 -0.95
CA THR A 193 8.33 20.00 -0.40
C THR A 193 9.49 20.09 -1.39
N ASP A 194 10.70 19.80 -0.92
CA ASP A 194 11.90 19.75 -1.77
C ASP A 194 11.99 18.46 -2.62
N ILE A 195 11.13 17.47 -2.38
CA ILE A 195 11.08 16.18 -3.11
C ILE A 195 11.04 16.40 -4.62
N GLY A 196 10.20 17.30 -5.11
CA GLY A 196 10.10 17.59 -6.55
C GLY A 196 11.40 18.14 -7.15
N GLN A 197 12.11 18.99 -6.41
CA GLN A 197 13.43 19.50 -6.83
C GLN A 197 14.48 18.38 -6.83
N GLN A 198 14.46 17.50 -5.83
CA GLN A 198 15.37 16.36 -5.76
C GLN A 198 15.18 15.41 -6.95
N LEU A 199 13.93 15.08 -7.30
CA LEU A 199 13.60 14.23 -8.46
C LEU A 199 14.06 14.86 -9.78
N ARG A 200 13.86 16.18 -9.97
CA ARG A 200 14.40 16.90 -11.14
C ARG A 200 15.93 16.84 -11.18
N SER A 201 16.60 16.93 -10.04
CA SER A 201 18.06 16.81 -9.96
C SER A 201 18.56 15.41 -10.36
N PHE A 202 17.82 14.35 -10.01
CA PHE A 202 18.14 12.99 -10.45
C PHE A 202 17.96 12.82 -11.95
N LEU A 203 16.89 13.36 -12.52
CA LEU A 203 16.70 13.35 -13.97
C LEU A 203 17.81 14.05 -14.74
N GLN A 204 18.25 15.21 -14.27
CA GLN A 204 19.35 15.95 -14.89
C GLN A 204 20.67 15.18 -14.80
N ARG A 205 20.92 14.51 -13.68
CA ARG A 205 22.19 13.82 -13.43
C ARG A 205 22.29 12.46 -14.11
N TYR A 206 21.24 11.64 -14.05
CA TYR A 206 21.25 10.24 -14.49
C TYR A 206 20.53 10.02 -15.83
N GLY A 207 19.72 10.98 -16.26
CA GLY A 207 18.94 10.92 -17.49
C GLY A 207 17.67 10.06 -17.36
N PRO A 208 16.67 10.28 -18.25
CA PRO A 208 15.41 9.54 -18.27
C PRO A 208 15.51 8.01 -18.41
N PRO A 209 16.48 7.43 -19.16
CA PRO A 209 16.56 5.98 -19.32
C PRO A 209 16.95 5.22 -18.04
N SER A 210 17.61 5.88 -17.09
CA SER A 210 17.99 5.27 -15.81
C SER A 210 16.76 4.91 -14.98
N GLN A 211 16.84 3.87 -14.14
CA GLN A 211 15.72 3.48 -13.27
C GLN A 211 15.24 4.63 -12.36
N LEU A 212 16.19 5.39 -11.78
CA LEU A 212 15.88 6.61 -11.02
C LEU A 212 15.19 7.67 -11.89
N GLY A 213 15.64 7.84 -13.13
CA GLY A 213 15.04 8.76 -14.09
C GLY A 213 13.62 8.36 -14.50
N GLN A 214 13.37 7.08 -14.75
CA GLN A 214 12.05 6.55 -15.10
C GLN A 214 11.04 6.83 -13.98
N TRP A 215 11.37 6.46 -12.74
CA TRP A 215 10.51 6.74 -11.58
C TRP A 215 10.32 8.23 -11.34
N SER A 216 11.40 9.02 -11.41
CA SER A 216 11.32 10.48 -11.26
C SER A 216 10.38 11.09 -12.30
N THR A 217 10.41 10.61 -13.55
CA THR A 217 9.51 11.05 -14.62
C THR A 217 8.06 10.72 -14.29
N ILE A 218 7.78 9.49 -13.87
CA ILE A 218 6.43 9.04 -13.50
C ILE A 218 5.87 9.90 -12.36
N ILE A 219 6.65 10.07 -11.30
CA ILE A 219 6.23 10.83 -10.11
C ILE A 219 5.99 12.30 -10.46
N LEU A 220 6.92 12.94 -11.18
CA LEU A 220 6.79 14.33 -11.59
C LEU A 220 5.58 14.56 -12.52
N TYR A 221 5.29 13.62 -13.41
CA TYR A 221 4.09 13.67 -14.25
C TYR A 221 2.79 13.67 -13.42
N HIS A 222 2.71 12.86 -12.37
CA HIS A 222 1.54 12.86 -11.49
C HIS A 222 1.43 14.14 -10.67
N ILE A 223 2.56 14.69 -10.21
CA ILE A 223 2.60 15.96 -9.46
C ILE A 223 2.17 17.12 -10.37
N SER A 224 2.73 17.23 -11.58
CA SER A 224 2.44 18.35 -12.50
C SER A 224 0.98 18.40 -12.93
N ARG A 225 0.35 17.24 -13.17
CA ARG A 225 -1.08 17.16 -13.46
C ARG A 225 -1.94 17.74 -12.33
N VAL A 226 -1.48 17.64 -11.09
CA VAL A 226 -2.19 18.19 -9.94
C VAL A 226 -1.96 19.70 -9.85
N GLU A 227 -0.76 20.19 -10.13
CA GLU A 227 -0.42 21.62 -10.21
C GLU A 227 -1.23 22.35 -11.30
N GLU A 228 -1.32 21.78 -12.51
CA GLU A 228 -2.08 22.34 -13.63
C GLU A 228 -3.58 22.43 -13.32
N ASN A 229 -4.14 21.36 -12.74
CA ASN A 229 -5.54 21.34 -12.30
C ASN A 229 -5.80 22.37 -11.19
N PHE A 230 -4.84 22.63 -10.32
CA PHE A 230 -4.96 23.66 -9.30
C PHE A 230 -4.96 25.06 -9.91
N SER A 231 -4.02 25.31 -10.83
CA SER A 231 -3.86 26.60 -11.51
C SER A 231 -5.09 26.96 -12.35
N CYS A 232 -5.69 25.98 -13.04
CA CYS A 232 -6.94 26.16 -13.78
C CYS A 232 -8.14 26.44 -12.86
N ASN A 233 -8.22 25.79 -11.70
CA ASN A 233 -9.31 26.01 -10.74
C ASN A 233 -9.22 27.35 -10.00
N VAL A 234 -8.01 27.83 -9.71
CA VAL A 234 -7.78 29.17 -9.15
C VAL A 234 -8.14 30.25 -10.19
N ALA A 235 -7.72 30.07 -11.44
CA ALA A 235 -8.09 30.97 -12.54
C ALA A 235 -9.63 31.05 -12.71
N LYS A 236 -10.34 29.91 -12.63
CA LYS A 236 -11.81 29.88 -12.69
C LYS A 236 -12.50 30.59 -11.52
N ARG A 237 -11.97 30.47 -10.29
CA ARG A 237 -12.51 31.20 -9.12
C ARG A 237 -12.31 32.71 -9.24
N ASN A 238 -11.12 33.14 -9.68
CA ASN A 238 -10.83 34.57 -9.85
C ASN A 238 -11.69 35.22 -10.95
N VAL A 239 -12.11 34.47 -11.98
CA VAL A 239 -13.06 34.94 -13.01
C VAL A 239 -14.49 35.07 -12.47
N HIS A 240 -14.90 34.23 -11.52
CA HIS A 240 -16.20 34.36 -10.84
C HIS A 240 -16.25 35.54 -9.86
N ASP A 241 -15.14 35.83 -9.16
CA ASP A 241 -15.09 36.96 -8.23
C ASP A 241 -14.94 38.33 -8.94
N THR A 242 -14.46 38.36 -10.18
CA THR A 242 -14.38 39.60 -10.99
C THR A 242 -15.67 39.92 -11.76
N THR A 243 -16.65 39.00 -11.82
CA THR A 243 -17.92 39.24 -12.51
C THR A 243 -18.99 39.92 -11.66
N CYS A 244 -18.72 40.24 -10.38
CA CYS A 244 -19.67 40.94 -9.48
C CYS A 244 -19.38 42.44 -9.25
N LEU A 245 -18.41 43.06 -9.93
CA LEU A 245 -18.03 44.47 -9.71
C LEU A 245 -18.37 45.43 -10.86
N ILE A 246 -19.30 45.09 -11.74
CA ILE A 246 -19.85 46.05 -12.71
C ILE A 246 -21.33 46.26 -12.38
N GLN A 247 -21.61 47.11 -11.39
CA GLN A 247 -22.91 47.77 -11.31
C GLN A 247 -22.90 48.97 -12.27
N PRO A 248 -23.88 49.13 -13.17
CA PRO A 248 -24.06 50.37 -13.90
C PRO A 248 -24.57 51.43 -12.92
N ILE A 249 -23.87 52.55 -12.86
CA ILE A 249 -24.31 53.79 -12.19
C ILE A 249 -25.42 54.41 -13.06
N PRO A 250 -26.63 54.66 -12.55
CA PRO A 250 -27.50 55.73 -13.03
C PRO A 250 -27.23 57.06 -12.30
#